data_AF-A0A965QIW9-F1
#
_entry.id   AF-A0A965QIW9-F1
#
_cell.length_a   1.000
_cell.length_b   1.000
_cell.length_c   1.000
_cell.angle_alpha   90.00
_cell.angle_beta   90.00
_cell.angle_gamma   90.00
#
_symmetry.space_group_name_H-M   'P 1'
#
loop_
_entity.id
_entity.type
_entity.pdbx_description
1 polymer ?
#
loop_
_entity_poly.entity_id
_entity_poly.type
_entity_poly.pdbx_seq_one_letter_code
_entity_poly.pdbx_strand_id
1 'polypeptide(L)'
;TEPVQVALFGSLVLGDHLSLTAIGAIILATLGVVLMAVKAGEKLTAAGLRPALAGIAAGGLFALAAIFFRGGILELGEQSFVLRASTMLAWSLGLQTLILVIWMMLFDRRALTASIGVWRSSLFAGFMGAFASQFWFIGFSLTAAANVRTLGLVEVFFAQIVTRKFLSETTSRRELIGMAMILIGVGALLILSLLEGPVNVYSFW
;
A
#
# COMPACT_ATOMS: atom_id res chain seq x y z
N THR A 1 -6.51 -6.80 -1.73
CA THR A 1 -5.72 -7.94 -2.23
C THR A 1 -4.23 -7.69 -2.10
N GLU A 2 -3.79 -6.44 -2.26
CA GLU A 2 -2.38 -6.02 -2.14
C GLU A 2 -1.67 -6.49 -0.85
N PRO A 3 -2.21 -6.35 0.38
CA PRO A 3 -1.48 -6.79 1.59
C PRO A 3 -1.18 -8.30 1.62
N VAL A 4 -2.13 -9.13 1.14
CA VAL A 4 -1.92 -10.59 1.00
C VAL A 4 -0.84 -10.89 -0.02
N GLN A 5 -0.81 -10.18 -1.14
CA GLN A 5 0.22 -10.34 -2.17
C GLN A 5 1.60 -9.91 -1.64
N VAL A 6 1.68 -8.82 -0.87
CA VAL A 6 2.92 -8.38 -0.22
C VAL A 6 3.42 -9.41 0.78
N ALA A 7 2.53 -10.03 1.56
CA ALA A 7 2.91 -11.08 2.49
C ALA A 7 3.48 -12.32 1.78
N LEU A 8 2.80 -12.78 0.72
CA LEU A 8 3.20 -13.94 -0.07
C LEU A 8 4.54 -13.71 -0.77
N PHE A 9 4.66 -12.60 -1.50
CA PHE A 9 5.88 -12.29 -2.23
C PHE A 9 7.03 -11.90 -1.30
N GLY A 10 6.76 -11.25 -0.15
CA GLY A 10 7.79 -10.87 0.82
C GLY A 10 8.45 -12.09 1.46
N SER A 11 7.64 -13.09 1.82
CA SER A 11 8.13 -14.38 2.32
C SER A 11 8.97 -15.13 1.28
N LEU A 12 8.57 -15.10 0.00
CA LEU A 12 9.25 -15.83 -1.06
C LEU A 12 10.53 -15.15 -1.58
N VAL A 13 10.54 -13.82 -1.67
CA VAL A 13 11.61 -13.05 -2.34
C VAL A 13 12.65 -12.53 -1.35
N LEU A 14 12.23 -12.11 -0.15
CA LEU A 14 13.14 -11.57 0.88
C LEU A 14 13.48 -12.58 1.98
N GLY A 15 12.79 -13.72 2.04
CA GLY A 15 12.95 -14.66 3.16
C GLY A 15 12.41 -14.11 4.48
N ASP A 16 11.62 -13.03 4.47
CA ASP A 16 10.98 -12.47 5.67
C ASP A 16 10.09 -13.57 6.28
N HIS A 17 10.49 -14.09 7.44
CA HIS A 17 9.73 -15.10 8.19
C HIS A 17 8.50 -14.44 8.84
N LEU A 18 7.44 -14.26 8.05
CA LEU A 18 6.13 -13.86 8.55
C LEU A 18 5.57 -14.97 9.45
N SER A 19 5.25 -14.64 10.70
CA SER A 19 4.62 -15.58 11.62
C SER A 19 3.25 -16.01 11.08
N LEU A 20 2.84 -17.26 11.38
CA LEU A 20 1.58 -17.84 10.90
C LEU A 20 0.36 -16.99 11.31
N THR A 21 0.48 -16.29 12.43
CA THR A 21 -0.49 -15.33 12.97
C THR A 21 -0.54 -14.03 12.16
N ALA A 22 0.60 -13.50 11.68
CA ALA A 22 0.64 -12.35 10.78
C ALA A 22 -0.04 -12.66 9.44
N ILE A 23 0.16 -13.86 8.89
CA ILE A 23 -0.53 -14.31 7.67
C ILE A 23 -2.05 -14.36 7.89
N GLY A 24 -2.50 -14.90 9.03
CA GLY A 24 -3.91 -14.94 9.40
C GLY A 24 -4.56 -13.54 9.50
N ALA A 25 -3.85 -12.57 10.09
CA ALA A 25 -4.33 -11.19 10.19
C ALA A 25 -4.44 -10.49 8.83
N ILE A 26 -3.50 -10.74 7.93
CA ILE A 26 -3.48 -10.19 6.56
C ILE A 26 -4.63 -10.75 5.72
N ILE A 27 -4.92 -12.04 5.84
CA ILE A 27 -6.08 -12.68 5.20
C ILE A 27 -7.38 -12.08 5.74
N LEU A 28 -7.51 -11.95 7.06
CA LEU A 28 -8.70 -11.39 7.70
C LEU A 28 -8.96 -9.95 7.27
N ALA A 29 -7.93 -9.10 7.27
CA ALA A 29 -8.05 -7.70 6.86
C ALA A 29 -8.39 -7.57 5.36
N THR A 30 -7.83 -8.45 4.52
CA THR A 30 -8.14 -8.48 3.09
C THR A 30 -9.57 -8.94 2.82
N LEU A 31 -10.08 -9.91 3.58
CA LEU A 31 -11.49 -10.32 3.50
C LEU A 31 -12.43 -9.17 3.88
N GLY A 32 -12.08 -8.37 4.89
CA GLY A 32 -12.84 -7.16 5.27
C GLY A 32 -12.95 -6.16 4.11
N VAL A 33 -11.85 -5.89 3.40
CA VAL A 33 -11.83 -5.00 2.22
C VAL A 33 -12.67 -5.57 1.07
N VAL A 34 -12.56 -6.87 0.79
CA VAL A 34 -13.36 -7.53 -0.27
C VAL A 34 -14.86 -7.46 0.07
N LEU A 35 -15.22 -7.65 1.33
CA LEU A 35 -16.60 -7.55 1.79
C LEU A 35 -17.17 -6.13 1.68
N MET A 36 -16.34 -5.09 1.84
CA MET A 36 -16.75 -3.70 1.58
C MET A 36 -16.85 -3.39 0.09
N ALA A 37 -15.95 -3.93 -0.73
CA ALA A 37 -15.84 -3.60 -2.15
C ALA A 37 -16.97 -4.20 -3.02
N VAL A 38 -17.52 -5.35 -2.65
CA VAL A 38 -18.59 -6.00 -3.43
C VAL A 38 -19.94 -5.35 -3.10
N LYS A 39 -20.66 -4.72 -4.03
CA LYS A 39 -22.05 -4.28 -3.76
C LYS A 39 -23.00 -5.48 -3.72
N ALA A 40 -23.94 -5.52 -2.76
CA ALA A 40 -24.95 -6.57 -2.70
C ALA A 40 -25.89 -6.47 -3.91
N GLY A 41 -25.87 -7.48 -4.79
CA GLY A 41 -26.77 -7.58 -5.96
C GLY A 41 -26.10 -7.40 -7.32
N GLU A 42 -24.81 -7.07 -7.38
CA GLU A 42 -24.08 -6.97 -8.65
C GLU A 42 -23.65 -8.38 -9.11
N LYS A 43 -24.26 -8.89 -10.19
CA LYS A 43 -23.84 -10.14 -10.81
C LYS A 43 -22.44 -9.94 -11.41
N LEU A 44 -21.50 -10.81 -11.07
CA LEU A 44 -20.19 -10.91 -11.73
C LEU A 44 -20.40 -11.28 -13.20
N THR A 45 -20.64 -10.28 -14.03
CA THR A 45 -20.74 -10.44 -15.48
C THR A 45 -19.33 -10.54 -16.07
N ALA A 46 -19.19 -11.20 -17.22
CA ALA A 46 -17.89 -11.27 -17.93
C ALA A 46 -17.31 -9.87 -18.26
N ALA A 47 -18.16 -8.85 -18.35
CA ALA A 47 -17.77 -7.44 -18.51
C ALA A 47 -17.09 -6.85 -17.26
N GLY A 48 -17.42 -7.31 -16.05
CA GLY A 48 -16.78 -6.90 -14.79
C GLY A 48 -15.49 -7.67 -14.46
N LEU A 49 -15.25 -8.81 -15.11
CA LEU A 49 -14.10 -9.68 -14.82
C LEU A 49 -12.78 -9.10 -15.33
N ARG A 50 -12.75 -8.48 -16.52
CA ARG A 50 -11.54 -7.87 -17.08
C ARG A 50 -11.00 -6.71 -16.20
N PRO A 51 -11.81 -5.72 -15.80
CA PRO A 51 -11.37 -4.69 -14.86
C PRO A 51 -10.94 -5.26 -13.50
N ALA A 52 -11.64 -6.28 -12.99
CA ALA A 52 -11.28 -6.93 -11.73
C ALA A 52 -9.90 -7.62 -11.81
N LEU A 53 -9.63 -8.35 -12.89
CA LEU A 53 -8.33 -8.99 -13.13
C LEU A 53 -7.20 -7.96 -13.29
N ALA A 54 -7.45 -6.87 -14.02
CA ALA A 54 -6.49 -5.78 -14.15
C ALA A 54 -6.19 -5.15 -12.79
N GLY A 55 -7.19 -4.95 -11.93
CA GLY A 55 -7.01 -4.47 -10.56
C GLY A 55 -6.21 -5.43 -9.67
N ILE A 56 -6.47 -6.75 -9.78
CA ILE A 56 -5.70 -7.77 -9.05
C ILE A 56 -4.25 -7.81 -9.52
N ALA A 57 -4.02 -7.70 -10.83
CA ALA A 57 -2.68 -7.65 -11.42
C ALA A 57 -1.94 -6.38 -10.99
N ALA A 58 -2.59 -5.22 -11.03
CA ALA A 58 -2.03 -3.95 -10.55
C ALA A 58 -1.66 -4.04 -9.06
N GLY A 59 -2.55 -4.57 -8.21
CA GLY A 59 -2.26 -4.80 -6.80
C GLY A 59 -1.07 -5.72 -6.58
N GLY A 60 -0.92 -6.76 -7.42
CA GLY A 60 0.23 -7.67 -7.37
C GLY A 60 1.55 -7.00 -7.74
N LEU A 61 1.53 -6.13 -8.75
CA LEU A 61 2.70 -5.33 -9.15
C LEU A 61 3.07 -4.30 -8.08
N PHE A 62 2.08 -3.64 -7.45
CA PHE A 62 2.31 -2.75 -6.30
C PHE A 62 2.90 -3.48 -5.11
N ALA A 63 2.43 -4.71 -4.86
CA ALA A 63 2.95 -5.55 -3.81
C ALA A 63 4.43 -5.91 -4.03
N LEU A 64 4.77 -6.34 -5.25
CA LEU A 64 6.15 -6.62 -5.65
C LEU A 64 7.03 -5.37 -5.54
N ALA A 65 6.54 -4.21 -5.99
CA ALA A 65 7.27 -2.95 -5.87
C ALA A 65 7.58 -2.60 -4.41
N ALA A 66 6.63 -2.77 -3.49
CA ALA A 66 6.86 -2.52 -2.06
C ALA A 66 7.96 -3.41 -1.47
N ILE A 67 8.04 -4.66 -1.92
CA ILE A 67 9.07 -5.62 -1.49
C ILE A 67 10.43 -5.22 -2.05
N PHE A 68 10.52 -4.85 -3.33
CA PHE A 68 11.78 -4.40 -3.92
C PHE A 68 12.26 -3.07 -3.32
N PHE A 69 11.35 -2.15 -2.97
CA PHE A 69 11.71 -0.93 -2.24
C PHE A 69 12.31 -1.26 -0.88
N ARG A 70 11.70 -2.18 -0.12
CA ARG A 70 12.27 -2.63 1.15
C ARG A 70 13.63 -3.30 0.96
N GLY A 71 13.77 -4.20 -0.01
CA GLY A 71 15.05 -4.83 -0.34
C GLY A 71 16.13 -3.79 -0.64
N GLY A 72 15.84 -2.82 -1.51
CA GLY A 72 16.77 -1.73 -1.84
C GLY A 72 17.11 -0.83 -0.64
N ILE A 73 16.16 -0.58 0.27
CA ILE A 73 16.40 0.16 1.51
C ILE A 73 17.39 -0.59 2.42
N LEU A 74 17.29 -1.91 2.50
CA LEU A 74 18.15 -2.73 3.34
C LEU A 74 19.59 -2.81 2.80
N GLU A 75 19.76 -2.83 1.47
CA GLU A 75 21.06 -2.86 0.78
C GLU A 75 21.86 -1.55 0.88
N LEU A 76 21.23 -0.42 1.27
CA LEU A 76 21.89 0.89 1.36
C LEU A 76 22.93 1.04 2.51
N GLY A 77 23.30 -0.05 3.20
CA GLY A 77 24.36 -0.12 4.22
C GLY A 77 24.01 0.55 5.55
N GLU A 78 24.93 0.69 6.52
CA GLU A 78 24.69 1.18 7.90
C GLU A 78 24.34 2.69 8.06
N GLN A 79 23.55 3.25 7.17
CA GLN A 79 23.09 4.64 7.31
C GLN A 79 21.85 4.73 8.20
N SER A 80 21.51 5.94 8.69
CA SER A 80 20.25 6.19 9.41
C SER A 80 19.03 5.73 8.59
N PHE A 81 18.02 5.16 9.24
CA PHE A 81 16.80 4.65 8.61
C PHE A 81 16.07 5.71 7.78
N VAL A 82 16.16 6.99 8.19
CA VAL A 82 15.59 8.13 7.46
C VAL A 82 16.33 8.35 6.15
N LEU A 83 17.66 8.26 6.17
CA LEU A 83 18.50 8.53 5.00
C LEU A 83 18.32 7.43 3.94
N ARG A 84 18.24 6.16 4.36
CA ARG A 84 17.94 5.04 3.43
C ARG A 84 16.55 5.18 2.81
N ALA A 85 15.54 5.49 3.63
CA ALA A 85 14.17 5.71 3.18
C ALA A 85 14.06 6.87 2.18
N SER A 86 14.64 8.03 2.49
CA SER A 86 14.65 9.20 1.60
C SER A 86 15.39 8.94 0.30
N THR A 87 16.53 8.24 0.36
CA THR A 87 17.34 7.91 -0.83
C THR A 87 16.55 6.99 -1.77
N MET A 88 15.95 5.92 -1.21
CA MET A 88 15.14 5.01 -2.00
C MET A 88 13.89 5.71 -2.56
N LEU A 89 13.26 6.61 -1.79
CA LEU A 89 12.13 7.40 -2.26
C LEU A 89 12.51 8.29 -3.44
N ALA A 90 13.64 9.02 -3.34
CA ALA A 90 14.12 9.89 -4.40
C ALA A 90 14.37 9.13 -5.70
N TRP A 91 15.03 7.96 -5.62
CA TRP A 91 15.22 7.08 -6.78
C TRP A 91 13.90 6.55 -7.34
N SER A 92 13.00 6.10 -6.47
CA SER A 92 11.68 5.60 -6.89
C SER A 92 10.86 6.66 -7.60
N LEU A 93 10.72 7.86 -7.02
CA LEU A 93 9.96 8.95 -7.62
C LEU A 93 10.62 9.46 -8.91
N GLY A 94 11.95 9.53 -8.94
CA GLY A 94 12.70 9.91 -10.14
C GLY A 94 12.45 8.94 -11.30
N LEU A 95 12.54 7.63 -11.03
CA LEU A 95 12.30 6.61 -12.04
C LEU A 95 10.84 6.58 -12.49
N GLN A 96 9.87 6.66 -11.56
CA GLN A 96 8.44 6.73 -11.88
C GLN A 96 8.11 7.94 -12.75
N THR A 97 8.67 9.10 -12.41
CA THR A 97 8.50 10.33 -13.20
C THR A 97 9.09 10.17 -14.59
N LEU A 98 10.32 9.63 -14.71
CA LEU A 98 10.97 9.41 -16.00
C LEU A 98 10.15 8.47 -16.90
N ILE A 99 9.71 7.33 -16.36
CA ILE A 99 8.90 6.35 -17.10
C ILE A 99 7.59 6.98 -17.55
N LEU A 100 6.89 7.70 -16.66
CA LEU A 100 5.62 8.34 -16.99
C LEU A 100 5.79 9.43 -18.06
N VAL A 101 6.84 10.25 -17.95
CA VAL A 101 7.13 11.30 -18.94
C VAL A 101 7.47 10.68 -20.30
N ILE A 102 8.30 9.63 -20.35
CA ILE A 102 8.59 8.90 -21.60
C ILE A 102 7.32 8.33 -22.21
N TRP A 103 6.49 7.68 -21.40
CA TRP A 103 5.22 7.12 -21.85
C TRP A 103 4.31 8.20 -22.45
N MET A 104 4.12 9.32 -21.75
CA MET A 104 3.31 10.43 -22.26
C MET A 104 3.92 11.06 -23.51
N MET A 105 5.24 11.19 -23.62
CA MET A 105 5.88 11.70 -24.84
C MET A 105 5.61 10.81 -26.07
N LEU A 106 5.55 9.50 -25.87
CA LEU A 106 5.34 8.53 -26.96
C LEU A 106 3.85 8.37 -27.32
N PHE A 107 2.97 8.32 -26.31
CA PHE A 107 1.57 7.93 -26.51
C PHE A 107 0.56 9.08 -26.31
N ASP A 108 0.87 10.10 -25.51
CA ASP A 108 -0.06 11.20 -25.22
C ASP A 108 0.63 12.54 -24.92
N ARG A 109 1.11 13.19 -25.99
CA ARG A 109 1.81 14.48 -25.90
C ARG A 109 0.89 15.61 -25.41
N ARG A 110 -0.41 15.52 -25.67
CA ARG A 110 -1.38 16.54 -25.26
C ARG A 110 -1.51 16.54 -23.74
N ALA A 111 -1.65 15.36 -23.12
CA ALA A 111 -1.67 15.24 -21.67
C ALA A 111 -0.39 15.81 -21.04
N LEU A 112 0.78 15.57 -21.63
CA LEU A 112 2.05 16.10 -21.10
C LEU A 112 2.08 17.64 -21.11
N THR A 113 1.70 18.25 -22.24
CA THR A 113 1.64 19.72 -22.35
C THR A 113 0.60 20.33 -21.40
N ALA A 114 -0.53 19.66 -21.20
CA ALA A 114 -1.57 20.09 -20.27
C ALA A 114 -1.07 20.02 -18.81
N SER A 115 -0.38 18.94 -18.42
CA SER A 115 0.23 18.82 -17.09
C SER A 115 1.24 19.92 -16.80
N ILE A 116 2.06 20.29 -17.79
CA ILE A 116 3.01 21.41 -17.67
C ILE A 116 2.27 22.74 -17.53
N GLY A 117 1.11 22.92 -18.18
CA GLY A 117 0.31 24.14 -18.08
C GLY A 117 -0.22 24.44 -16.66
N VAL A 118 -0.46 23.41 -15.84
CA VAL A 118 -1.00 23.55 -14.47
C VAL A 118 0.04 23.28 -13.37
N TRP A 119 1.33 23.30 -13.72
CA TRP A 119 2.45 22.90 -12.85
C TRP A 119 2.41 23.50 -11.44
N ARG A 120 1.98 24.76 -11.27
CA ARG A 120 1.92 25.43 -9.95
C ARG A 120 0.96 24.75 -8.98
N SER A 121 -0.22 24.35 -9.46
CA SER A 121 -1.19 23.63 -8.63
C SER A 121 -0.74 22.19 -8.40
N SER A 122 -0.17 21.57 -9.44
CA SER A 122 0.37 20.21 -9.35
C SER A 122 1.56 20.08 -8.41
N LEU A 123 2.37 21.12 -8.21
CA LEU A 123 3.50 21.09 -7.28
C LEU A 123 3.06 20.84 -5.84
N PHE A 124 1.98 21.51 -5.39
CA PHE A 124 1.49 21.30 -4.03
C PHE A 124 0.95 19.88 -3.85
N ALA A 125 0.14 19.40 -4.80
CA ALA A 125 -0.37 18.04 -4.79
C ALA A 125 0.76 16.99 -4.85
N GLY A 126 1.77 17.22 -5.69
CA GLY A 126 2.94 16.37 -5.83
C GLY A 126 3.80 16.36 -4.56
N PHE A 127 4.00 17.50 -3.92
CA PHE A 127 4.70 17.60 -2.63
C PHE A 127 3.97 16.80 -1.54
N MET A 128 2.65 16.96 -1.43
CA MET A 128 1.85 16.20 -0.46
C MET A 128 1.93 14.69 -0.73
N GLY A 129 1.92 14.28 -2.00
CA GLY A 129 2.11 12.88 -2.40
C GLY A 129 3.49 12.34 -2.05
N ALA A 130 4.55 13.10 -2.32
CA ALA A 130 5.92 12.74 -1.95
C ALA A 130 6.11 12.68 -0.43
N PHE A 131 5.52 13.62 0.30
CA PHE A 131 5.53 13.67 1.76
C PHE A 131 4.82 12.45 2.36
N ALA A 132 3.64 12.07 1.85
CA ALA A 132 2.97 10.84 2.26
C ALA A 132 3.83 9.59 1.95
N SER A 133 4.45 9.55 0.76
CA SER A 133 5.32 8.44 0.35
C SER A 133 6.56 8.31 1.25
N GLN A 134 7.07 9.41 1.80
CA GLN A 134 8.17 9.36 2.76
C GLN A 134 7.80 8.55 4.02
N PHE A 135 6.59 8.71 4.56
CA PHE A 135 6.15 7.91 5.72
C PHE A 135 6.03 6.43 5.39
N TRP A 136 5.59 6.10 4.18
CA TRP A 136 5.57 4.72 3.69
C TRP A 136 6.99 4.11 3.64
N PHE A 137 7.95 4.85 3.09
CA PHE A 137 9.33 4.39 2.94
C PHE A 137 10.06 4.30 4.29
N ILE A 138 9.77 5.20 5.23
CA ILE A 138 10.23 5.08 6.62
C ILE A 138 9.64 3.82 7.26
N GLY A 139 8.35 3.53 7.04
CA GLY A 139 7.75 2.26 7.47
C GLY A 139 8.51 1.06 6.92
N PHE A 140 8.81 1.06 5.61
CA PHE A 140 9.54 -0.03 4.96
C PHE A 140 10.99 -0.17 5.44
N SER A 141 11.60 0.87 6.00
CA SER A 141 12.92 0.78 6.63
C SER A 141 12.87 0.21 8.05
N LEU A 142 11.75 0.39 8.77
CA LEU A 142 11.60 -0.03 10.16
C LEU A 142 11.01 -1.44 10.32
N THR A 143 10.09 -1.85 9.45
CA THR A 143 9.39 -3.15 9.56
C THR A 143 9.04 -3.75 8.20
N ALA A 144 8.66 -5.02 8.19
CA ALA A 144 8.28 -5.75 6.99
C ALA A 144 7.20 -4.99 6.18
N ALA A 145 7.33 -4.98 4.85
CA ALA A 145 6.43 -4.24 3.97
C ALA A 145 4.96 -4.65 4.16
N ALA A 146 4.72 -5.92 4.49
CA ALA A 146 3.41 -6.46 4.81
C ALA A 146 2.76 -5.78 6.03
N ASN A 147 3.53 -5.52 7.09
CA ASN A 147 3.04 -4.87 8.30
C ASN A 147 2.63 -3.41 8.01
N VAL A 148 3.49 -2.68 7.30
CA VAL A 148 3.21 -1.28 6.91
C VAL A 148 1.95 -1.18 6.05
N ARG A 149 1.81 -2.07 5.06
CA ARG A 149 0.64 -2.10 4.17
C ARG A 149 -0.63 -2.48 4.89
N THR A 150 -0.55 -3.38 5.87
CA THR A 150 -1.71 -3.75 6.67
C THR A 150 -2.13 -2.64 7.62
N LEU A 151 -1.18 -1.96 8.27
CA LEU A 151 -1.45 -0.75 9.06
C LEU A 151 -2.09 0.34 8.19
N GLY A 152 -1.64 0.48 6.95
CA GLY A 152 -2.24 1.41 5.99
C GLY A 152 -3.72 1.16 5.72
N LEU A 153 -4.26 -0.05 5.94
CA LEU A 153 -5.70 -0.29 5.80
C LEU A 153 -6.55 0.55 6.76
N VAL A 154 -5.97 1.07 7.85
CA VAL A 154 -6.63 2.05 8.72
C VAL A 154 -7.03 3.32 7.94
N GLU A 155 -6.31 3.68 6.88
CA GLU A 155 -6.66 4.83 6.05
C GLU A 155 -8.06 4.67 5.43
N VAL A 156 -8.47 3.45 5.08
CA VAL A 156 -9.78 3.16 4.51
C VAL A 156 -10.88 3.54 5.51
N PHE A 157 -10.66 3.29 6.80
CA PHE A 157 -11.58 3.71 7.86
C PHE A 157 -11.69 5.24 7.94
N PHE A 158 -10.56 5.96 7.91
CA PHE A 158 -10.58 7.42 7.92
C PHE A 158 -11.21 8.01 6.66
N ALA A 159 -10.89 7.47 5.48
CA ALA A 159 -11.49 7.87 4.21
C ALA A 159 -13.02 7.72 4.25
N GLN A 160 -13.52 6.64 4.87
CA GLN A 160 -14.95 6.41 5.04
C GLN A 160 -15.60 7.40 6.02
N ILE A 161 -14.94 7.75 7.13
CA ILE A 161 -15.44 8.80 8.05
C ILE A 161 -15.55 10.14 7.33
N VAL A 162 -14.51 10.52 6.58
CA VAL A 162 -14.50 11.77 5.81
C VAL A 162 -15.60 11.76 4.75
N THR A 163 -15.69 10.68 3.97
CA THR A 163 -16.74 10.47 2.97
C THR A 163 -18.12 10.62 3.61
N ARG A 164 -18.38 9.97 4.75
CA ARG A 164 -19.66 10.09 5.48
C ARG A 164 -19.98 11.52 5.90
N LYS A 165 -18.98 12.26 6.39
CA LYS A 165 -19.17 13.64 6.87
C LYS A 165 -19.41 14.64 5.73
N PHE A 166 -18.88 14.36 4.53
CA PHE A 166 -18.98 15.25 3.37
C PHE A 166 -20.03 14.84 2.33
N LEU A 167 -20.38 13.55 2.21
CA LEU A 167 -21.29 13.01 1.19
C LEU A 167 -22.65 12.52 1.73
N SER A 168 -22.87 12.52 3.06
CA SER A 168 -24.18 12.21 3.69
C SER A 168 -24.80 10.85 3.31
N GLU A 169 -24.00 9.91 2.78
CA GLU A 169 -24.45 8.57 2.41
C GLU A 169 -24.71 7.69 3.64
N THR A 170 -25.77 6.88 3.57
CA THR A 170 -26.18 5.98 4.68
C THR A 170 -25.36 4.69 4.67
N THR A 171 -24.59 4.47 5.73
CA THR A 171 -23.72 3.29 5.89
C THR A 171 -24.55 2.01 5.95
N SER A 172 -24.27 1.07 5.05
CA SER A 172 -24.90 -0.25 5.05
C SER A 172 -24.37 -1.09 6.22
N ARG A 173 -25.19 -1.96 6.82
CA ARG A 173 -24.75 -2.92 7.87
C ARG A 173 -23.53 -3.75 7.42
N ARG A 174 -23.36 -3.95 6.11
CA ARG A 174 -22.21 -4.67 5.54
C ARG A 174 -20.90 -3.88 5.60
N GLU A 175 -20.95 -2.57 5.39
CA GLU A 175 -19.78 -1.69 5.50
C GLU A 175 -19.29 -1.62 6.94
N LEU A 176 -20.23 -1.58 7.91
CA LEU A 176 -19.89 -1.60 9.33
C LEU A 176 -19.17 -2.89 9.76
N ILE A 177 -19.62 -4.05 9.27
CA ILE A 177 -18.97 -5.35 9.51
C ILE A 177 -17.57 -5.38 8.87
N GLY A 178 -17.43 -4.88 7.64
CA GLY A 178 -16.14 -4.77 6.96
C GLY A 178 -15.15 -3.87 7.70
N MET A 179 -15.60 -2.71 8.19
CA MET A 179 -14.80 -1.81 9.01
C MET A 179 -14.34 -2.46 10.31
N ALA A 180 -15.25 -3.17 11.01
CA ALA A 180 -14.91 -3.90 12.22
C ALA A 180 -13.84 -4.98 11.94
N MET A 181 -13.95 -5.71 10.83
CA MET A 181 -12.94 -6.71 10.44
C MET A 181 -11.57 -6.11 10.14
N ILE A 182 -11.51 -4.94 9.48
CA ILE A 182 -10.26 -4.22 9.25
C ILE A 182 -9.64 -3.78 10.58
N LEU A 183 -10.42 -3.16 11.47
CA LEU A 183 -9.94 -2.69 12.77
C LEU A 183 -9.45 -3.85 13.65
N ILE A 184 -10.16 -4.99 13.65
CA ILE A 184 -9.75 -6.19 14.38
C ILE A 184 -8.46 -6.76 13.77
N GLY A 185 -8.35 -6.84 12.45
CA GLY A 185 -7.15 -7.35 11.77
C GLY A 185 -5.91 -6.49 12.03
N VAL A 186 -6.05 -5.16 11.94
CA VAL A 186 -4.97 -4.23 12.26
C VAL A 186 -4.63 -4.28 13.74
N GLY A 187 -5.63 -4.30 14.62
CA GLY A 187 -5.43 -4.38 16.06
C GLY A 187 -4.69 -5.66 16.48
N ALA A 188 -5.05 -6.80 15.88
CA ALA A 188 -4.35 -8.06 16.10
C ALA A 188 -2.87 -8.00 15.65
N LEU A 189 -2.59 -7.39 14.49
CA LEU A 189 -1.22 -7.20 14.01
C LEU A 189 -0.40 -6.28 14.92
N LEU A 190 -0.98 -5.18 15.39
CA LEU A 190 -0.32 -4.26 16.32
C LEU A 190 -0.03 -4.95 17.65
N ILE A 191 -1.01 -5.66 18.22
CA ILE A 191 -0.84 -6.41 19.46
C ILE A 191 0.23 -7.50 19.31
N LEU A 192 0.24 -8.23 18.20
CA LEU A 192 1.25 -9.23 17.92
C LEU A 192 2.65 -8.60 17.80
N SER A 193 2.77 -7.48 17.09
CA SER A 193 4.04 -6.75 16.97
C SER A 193 4.55 -6.18 18.30
N LEU A 194 3.65 -5.90 19.24
CA LEU A 194 3.98 -5.45 20.60
C LEU A 194 4.33 -6.61 21.53
N LEU A 195 3.75 -7.80 21.32
CA LEU A 195 3.98 -9.00 22.14
C LEU A 195 5.23 -9.77 21.72
N GLU A 196 5.60 -9.76 20.44
CA GLU A 196 6.80 -10.46 19.95
C GLU A 196 8.11 -9.69 20.22
N GLY A 197 8.04 -8.45 20.73
CA GLY A 197 9.21 -7.59 20.94
C GLY A 197 9.89 -7.20 19.61
N PRO A 198 10.85 -6.26 19.62
CA PRO A 198 11.62 -5.97 18.41
C PRO A 198 12.37 -7.25 18.03
N VAL A 199 11.96 -7.89 16.93
CA VAL A 199 12.71 -8.99 16.34
C VAL A 199 14.15 -8.51 16.19
N ASN A 200 15.04 -9.08 17.01
CA ASN A 200 16.45 -8.76 17.04
C ASN A 200 17.03 -9.13 15.67
N VAL A 201 17.11 -8.16 14.77
CA VAL A 201 17.76 -8.27 13.45
C VAL A 201 19.28 -8.54 13.58
N TYR A 202 19.82 -8.63 14.81
CA TYR A 202 21.24 -8.84 15.09
C TYR A 202 21.65 -10.28 15.43
N SER A 203 20.76 -11.28 15.42
CA SER A 203 21.13 -12.64 15.85
C SER A 203 21.50 -13.63 14.73
N PHE A 204 21.75 -13.17 13.50
CA PHE A 204 22.18 -14.05 12.39
C PHE A 204 23.27 -13.42 11.52
N TRP A 205 24.33 -12.92 12.16
CA TRP A 205 25.70 -13.10 11.67
C TRP A 205 26.38 -14.13 12.55
#